data_AF-A0A3D4JUN5-F1
#
_entry.id   AF-A0A3D4JUN5-F1
#
_cell.length_a   1.000
_cell.length_b   1.000
_cell.length_c   1.000
_cell.angle_alpha   90.00
_cell.angle_beta   90.00
_cell.angle_gamma   90.00
#
_symmetry.space_group_name_H-M   'P 1'
#
loop_
_entity.id
_entity.type
_entity.pdbx_description
1 polymer ?
#
loop_
_entity_poly.entity_id
_entity_poly.type
_entity_poly.pdbx_seq_one_letter_code
_entity_poly.pdbx_strand_id
1 'polypeptide(L)'
;MKKILFLAISAGFLFTACKSNDDDVYASVVGVWKPSREMAVSGKNGSTIYNDPSSSCYKKSTFDFKSNNTMVSNIFDDGMSGNCENLGTDTSSYSYDPQ
;
A
#
# COMPACT_ATOMS: atom_id res chain seq x y z
N MET A 1 52.57 34.90 -22.87
CA MET A 1 51.20 34.79 -22.31
C MET A 1 50.76 33.34 -22.43
N LYS A 2 50.66 32.68 -21.28
CA LYS A 2 50.38 31.25 -21.13
C LYS A 2 48.88 31.06 -21.26
N LYS A 3 48.40 30.46 -22.35
CA LYS A 3 46.97 30.25 -22.55
C LYS A 3 46.70 28.80 -22.97
N ILE A 4 46.06 28.11 -22.03
CA ILE A 4 45.09 27.02 -22.22
C ILE A 4 45.72 25.65 -22.53
N LEU A 5 46.38 25.12 -21.50
CA LEU A 5 46.25 23.70 -21.17
C LEU A 5 44.84 23.54 -20.58
N PHE A 6 44.01 22.64 -21.13
CA PHE A 6 42.96 21.83 -20.47
C PHE A 6 42.14 21.16 -21.56
N LEU A 7 42.79 20.25 -22.29
CA LEU A 7 42.11 19.31 -23.18
C LEU A 7 41.36 18.28 -22.32
N ALA A 8 40.07 18.23 -22.59
CA ALA A 8 39.04 17.42 -21.95
C ALA A 8 39.47 15.99 -21.60
N ILE A 9 39.44 15.67 -20.31
CA ILE A 9 39.28 14.31 -19.80
C ILE A 9 37.78 14.15 -19.49
N SER A 10 36.97 13.86 -20.51
CA SER A 10 35.54 13.59 -20.33
C SER A 10 35.10 12.26 -20.96
N ALA A 11 36.03 11.34 -21.18
CA ALA A 11 35.71 9.98 -21.59
C ALA A 11 36.17 9.01 -20.49
N GLY A 12 35.27 8.66 -19.56
CA GLY A 12 35.65 7.72 -18.49
C GLY A 12 34.56 7.28 -17.50
N PHE A 13 33.33 7.82 -17.56
CA PHE A 13 32.26 7.40 -16.63
C PHE A 13 30.95 7.01 -17.34
N LEU A 14 31.02 6.46 -18.56
CA LEU A 14 29.84 5.91 -19.25
C LEU A 14 29.60 4.42 -19.00
N PHE A 15 30.33 3.79 -18.07
CA PHE A 15 30.16 2.38 -17.69
C PHE A 15 29.90 2.16 -16.20
N THR A 16 29.38 3.16 -15.47
CA THR A 16 28.63 2.81 -14.25
C THR A 16 27.30 2.25 -14.73
N ALA A 17 27.31 0.93 -14.89
CA ALA A 17 26.19 0.06 -15.17
C ALA A 17 24.84 0.75 -15.10
N CYS A 18 24.06 0.67 -16.19
CA CYS A 18 22.64 0.45 -16.03
C CYS A 18 22.51 -0.76 -15.09
N LYS A 19 22.41 -0.47 -13.79
CA LYS A 19 21.88 -1.42 -12.84
C LYS A 19 20.44 -1.54 -13.31
N SER A 20 20.15 -2.56 -14.11
CA SER A 20 18.84 -3.15 -14.13
C SER A 20 18.59 -3.61 -12.69
N ASN A 21 18.20 -2.66 -11.85
CA ASN A 21 17.35 -2.95 -10.72
C ASN A 21 16.02 -3.36 -11.36
N ASP A 22 16.01 -4.58 -11.90
CA ASP A 22 14.86 -5.47 -11.75
C ASP A 22 14.83 -5.87 -10.26
N ASP A 23 14.82 -4.86 -9.38
CA ASP A 23 14.22 -5.03 -8.08
C ASP A 23 12.76 -5.14 -8.47
N ASP A 24 12.28 -6.37 -8.64
CA ASP A 24 10.87 -6.66 -8.52
C ASP A 24 10.45 -6.06 -7.18
N VAL A 25 9.98 -4.81 -7.19
CA VAL A 25 9.39 -4.18 -6.03
C VAL A 25 8.04 -4.84 -5.90
N TYR A 26 8.05 -6.07 -5.38
CA TYR A 26 6.85 -6.79 -5.04
C TYR A 26 6.03 -5.86 -4.15
N ALA A 27 4.80 -5.58 -4.57
CA ALA A 27 3.91 -4.71 -3.84
C ALA A 27 3.72 -5.29 -2.43
N SER A 28 4.22 -4.60 -1.40
CA SER A 28 4.08 -5.05 -0.03
C SER A 28 2.74 -4.59 0.53
N VAL A 29 2.03 -5.50 1.17
CA VAL A 29 0.83 -5.21 1.98
C VAL A 29 1.19 -4.61 3.34
N VAL A 30 2.46 -4.71 3.78
CA VAL A 30 2.90 -4.18 5.08
C VAL A 30 2.64 -2.68 5.16
N GLY A 31 1.94 -2.25 6.21
CA GLY A 31 1.56 -0.86 6.43
C GLY A 31 0.17 -0.70 7.04
N VAL A 32 -0.19 0.56 7.30
CA VAL A 32 -1.48 0.93 7.89
C VAL A 32 -2.44 1.36 6.79
N TRP A 33 -3.51 0.58 6.62
CA TRP A 33 -4.54 0.80 5.63
C TRP A 33 -5.83 1.32 6.26
N LYS A 34 -6.61 2.04 5.45
CA LYS A 34 -7.96 2.52 5.82
C LYS A 34 -8.98 2.05 4.78
N PRO A 35 -10.20 1.68 5.20
CA PRO A 35 -11.22 1.24 4.27
C PRO A 35 -11.69 2.42 3.40
N SER A 36 -11.90 2.15 2.11
CA SER A 36 -12.33 3.16 1.13
C SER A 36 -13.76 2.94 0.65
N ARG A 37 -14.11 1.69 0.33
CA ARG A 37 -15.39 1.26 -0.22
C ARG A 37 -15.64 -0.21 0.07
N GLU A 38 -16.91 -0.59 0.03
CA GLU A 38 -17.35 -1.97 -0.01
C GLU A 38 -17.90 -2.26 -1.42
N MET A 39 -17.51 -3.40 -2.00
CA MET A 39 -17.90 -3.77 -3.35
C MET A 39 -18.10 -5.27 -3.44
N ALA A 40 -19.20 -5.70 -4.08
CA ALA A 40 -19.36 -7.07 -4.51
C ALA A 40 -19.20 -7.17 -6.03
N VAL A 41 -18.45 -8.19 -6.45
CA VAL A 41 -18.21 -8.53 -7.86
C VAL A 41 -18.74 -9.94 -8.10
N SER A 42 -19.54 -10.11 -9.15
CA SER A 42 -20.08 -11.41 -9.54
C SER A 42 -18.97 -12.36 -9.96
N GLY A 43 -18.84 -13.49 -9.26
CA GLY A 43 -17.88 -14.54 -9.62
C GLY A 43 -18.17 -15.22 -10.96
N LYS A 44 -19.39 -15.07 -11.50
CA LYS A 44 -19.78 -15.68 -12.79
C LYS A 44 -19.20 -14.93 -14.00
N ASN A 45 -19.16 -13.60 -13.95
CA ASN A 45 -18.91 -12.75 -15.11
C ASN A 45 -18.10 -11.48 -14.79
N GLY A 46 -17.63 -11.31 -13.55
CA GLY A 46 -16.84 -10.14 -13.14
C GLY A 46 -17.62 -8.82 -13.07
N SER A 47 -18.95 -8.83 -13.24
CA SER A 47 -19.73 -7.59 -13.15
C SER A 47 -19.86 -7.12 -11.71
N THR A 48 -19.68 -5.82 -11.47
CA THR A 48 -19.97 -5.19 -10.18
C THR A 48 -21.46 -5.30 -9.85
N ILE A 49 -21.78 -5.82 -8.66
CA ILE A 49 -23.15 -5.92 -8.13
C ILE A 49 -23.48 -4.66 -7.34
N TYR A 50 -22.57 -4.21 -6.47
CA TYR A 50 -22.62 -2.91 -5.79
C TYR A 50 -21.21 -2.40 -5.52
N ASN A 51 -21.08 -1.09 -5.28
CA ASN A 51 -19.82 -0.41 -5.02
C ASN A 51 -20.11 0.87 -4.23
N ASP A 52 -20.17 0.74 -2.91
CA ASP A 52 -20.57 1.80 -2.01
C ASP A 52 -19.36 2.34 -1.24
N PRO A 53 -19.21 3.66 -1.12
CA PRO A 53 -18.14 4.24 -0.31
C PRO A 53 -18.32 3.83 1.15
N SER A 54 -17.21 3.56 1.85
CA SER A 54 -17.26 3.29 3.29
C SER A 54 -17.86 4.48 4.04
N SER A 55 -18.63 4.19 5.10
CA SER A 55 -19.24 5.22 5.94
C SER A 55 -18.17 6.16 6.52
N SER A 56 -18.59 7.36 6.92
CA SER A 56 -17.68 8.33 7.55
C SER A 56 -17.09 7.79 8.85
N CYS A 57 -17.83 6.93 9.57
CA CYS A 57 -17.33 6.25 10.75
C CYS A 57 -16.36 5.14 10.41
N TYR A 58 -16.74 4.22 9.52
CA TYR A 58 -15.91 3.07 9.17
C TYR A 58 -14.56 3.46 8.56
N LYS A 59 -14.49 4.61 7.86
CA LYS A 59 -13.22 5.20 7.36
C LYS A 59 -12.19 5.54 8.45
N LYS A 60 -12.60 5.61 9.72
CA LYS A 60 -11.69 5.80 10.86
C LYS A 60 -11.00 4.49 11.27
N SER A 61 -11.53 3.34 10.85
CA SER A 61 -10.92 2.04 11.07
C SER A 61 -9.54 1.94 10.43
N THR A 62 -8.67 1.13 11.03
CA THR A 62 -7.32 0.88 10.51
C THR A 62 -7.03 -0.60 10.46
N PHE A 63 -6.29 -1.03 9.44
CA PHE A 63 -5.76 -2.39 9.30
C PHE A 63 -4.24 -2.29 9.13
N ASP A 64 -3.49 -2.62 10.18
CA ASP A 64 -2.03 -2.57 10.22
C ASP A 64 -1.44 -3.95 9.95
N PHE A 65 -1.01 -4.19 8.72
CA PHE A 65 -0.31 -5.42 8.34
C PHE A 65 1.16 -5.29 8.69
N LYS A 66 1.63 -6.15 9.60
CA LYS A 66 3.02 -6.14 10.07
C LYS A 66 3.87 -7.15 9.30
N SER A 67 5.18 -6.94 9.25
CA SER A 67 6.14 -7.84 8.59
C SER A 67 6.28 -9.22 9.25
N ASN A 68 5.70 -9.41 10.45
CA ASN A 68 5.71 -10.67 11.20
C ASN A 68 4.45 -11.52 10.99
N ASN A 69 3.75 -11.35 9.85
CA ASN A 69 2.53 -12.09 9.52
C ASN A 69 1.37 -11.89 10.50
N THR A 70 1.31 -10.74 11.19
CA THR A 70 0.16 -10.34 12.01
C THR A 70 -0.49 -9.08 11.47
N MET A 71 -1.81 -9.02 11.54
CA MET A 71 -2.61 -7.85 11.21
C MET A 71 -3.30 -7.37 12.48
N VAL A 72 -3.19 -6.08 12.78
CA VAL A 72 -3.92 -5.44 13.87
C VAL A 72 -5.02 -4.56 13.28
N SER A 73 -6.27 -4.87 13.60
CA SER A 73 -7.41 -4.06 13.19
C SER A 73 -7.90 -3.22 14.36
N ASN A 74 -8.23 -1.95 14.12
CA ASN A 74 -8.98 -1.10 15.04
C ASN A 74 -10.24 -0.67 14.32
N ILE A 75 -11.42 -1.09 14.81
CA ILE A 75 -12.67 -0.96 14.08
C ILE A 75 -13.53 0.15 14.68
N PHE A 76 -14.02 1.03 13.82
CA PHE A 76 -15.07 2.00 14.12
C PHE A 76 -16.31 1.66 13.30
N ASP A 77 -17.48 1.73 13.91
CA ASP A 77 -18.75 1.57 13.18
C ASP A 77 -19.86 2.44 13.77
N ASP A 78 -20.92 2.65 12.99
CA ASP A 78 -22.10 3.38 13.41
C ASP A 78 -22.92 2.50 14.38
N GLY A 79 -22.90 2.84 15.67
CA GLY A 79 -23.66 2.15 16.71
C GLY A 79 -25.16 2.32 16.54
N MET A 80 -25.96 1.59 17.33
CA MET A 80 -27.44 1.61 17.22
C MET A 80 -28.06 3.00 17.40
N SER A 81 -27.35 3.91 18.07
CA SER A 81 -27.77 5.30 18.29
C SER A 81 -27.36 6.26 17.17
N GLY A 82 -26.70 5.77 16.11
CA GLY A 82 -26.12 6.57 15.03
C GLY A 82 -24.80 7.27 15.40
N ASN A 83 -24.24 6.97 16.57
CA ASN A 83 -22.94 7.47 16.98
C ASN A 83 -21.82 6.61 16.40
N CYS A 84 -20.70 7.24 16.06
CA CYS A 84 -19.52 6.53 15.60
C CYS A 84 -18.75 5.95 16.80
N GLU A 85 -18.78 4.64 16.96
CA GLU A 85 -18.24 3.92 18.12
C GLU A 85 -16.94 3.20 17.76
N ASN A 86 -15.98 3.17 18.69
CA ASN A 86 -14.81 2.31 18.58
C ASN A 86 -15.19 0.92 19.12
N LEU A 87 -15.24 -0.07 18.24
CA LEU A 87 -15.60 -1.46 18.57
C LEU A 87 -14.42 -2.26 19.13
N GLY A 88 -13.22 -1.67 19.15
CA GLY A 88 -12.03 -2.22 19.76
C GLY A 88 -10.96 -2.62 18.76
N THR A 89 -9.93 -3.28 19.30
CA THR A 89 -8.77 -3.75 18.55
C THR A 89 -8.73 -5.27 18.58
N ASP A 90 -8.45 -5.87 17.42
CA ASP A 90 -8.22 -7.31 17.28
C ASP A 90 -6.89 -7.56 16.56
N THR A 91 -6.26 -8.69 16.85
CA THR A 91 -5.01 -9.14 16.23
C THR A 91 -5.19 -10.52 15.65
N SER A 92 -4.92 -10.65 14.36
CA SER A 92 -5.04 -11.92 13.64
C SER A 92 -3.75 -12.23 12.88
N SER A 93 -3.51 -13.51 12.59
CA SER A 93 -2.44 -13.90 11.66
C SER A 93 -2.89 -13.71 10.21
N TYR A 94 -1.95 -13.45 9.30
CA TYR A 94 -2.22 -13.37 7.86
C TYR A 94 -1.11 -14.01 7.02
N SER A 95 -1.49 -14.44 5.81
CA SER A 95 -0.56 -14.86 4.76
C SER A 95 -0.77 -14.00 3.52
N TYR A 96 0.31 -13.76 2.78
CA TYR A 96 0.30 -12.98 1.55
C TYR A 96 1.29 -13.59 0.57
N ASP A 97 0.86 -13.74 -0.69
CA ASP A 97 1.67 -14.20 -1.80
C ASP A 97 2.01 -12.98 -2.69
N PRO A 98 3.24 -12.44 -2.60
CA PRO A 98 3.69 -11.39 -3.51
C PRO A 98 3.89 -12.01 -4.90
N GLN A 99 2.95 -11.76 -5.82
CA GLN A 99 3.11 -12.11 -7.24
C GLN A 99 4.14 -11.24 -7.94
#